data_AF-A0A0C2G5Z3-F1
#
_entry.id   AF-A0A0C2G5Z3-F1
#
_cell.length_a   1.000
_cell.length_b   1.000
_cell.length_c   1.000
_cell.angle_alpha   90.00
_cell.angle_beta   90.00
_cell.angle_gamma   90.00
#
_symmetry.space_group_name_H-M   'P 1'
#
loop_
_entity.id
_entity.type
_entity.pdbx_description
1 polymer ?
#
loop_
_entity_poly.entity_id
_entity_poly.type
_entity_poly.pdbx_seq_one_letter_code
_entity_poly.pdbx_strand_id
1 'polypeptide(L)'
;MAELAHAIPAVDMINATSRLQIEAAEVRASKPNWGSYLRSQMIPQEDYNFISAYENAKNKEERDGVLAANDANGQAARTIVNLITNVAKDQNVRYVLTLLDDMLQEDKSRVEIFHNAARKQKRTVWSWFLGILQRQDNFIVNQMSSIIAKLACFGSTLMEGSELNYYFSFLKDQLKSSSTNEYMNTTARCLQMMLRIDPYRHAFMEAEGIQSIVAALNGKANFQLQYQLAFALWCLTFNPDIARRTPSLGVIQALGDILSESSKEKVIRIIIATFSSILKKVDE
;
A
#
# COMPACT_ATOMS: atom_id res chain seq x y z
N MET A 1 8.45 34.51 -30.28
CA MET A 1 8.34 33.04 -30.22
C MET A 1 7.92 32.69 -28.80
N ALA A 2 6.66 32.31 -28.63
CA ALA A 2 6.11 31.96 -27.32
C ALA A 2 6.59 30.54 -26.94
N GLU A 3 7.11 30.40 -25.73
CA GLU A 3 7.43 29.11 -25.12
C GLU A 3 6.15 28.26 -25.04
N LEU A 4 6.14 27.16 -25.80
CA LEU A 4 5.20 26.07 -25.61
C LEU A 4 5.57 25.40 -24.28
N ALA A 5 4.99 25.90 -23.19
CA ALA A 5 4.90 25.14 -21.95
C ALA A 5 4.23 23.81 -22.28
N HIS A 6 5.00 22.72 -22.28
CA HIS A 6 4.48 21.37 -22.41
C HIS A 6 3.56 21.08 -21.23
N ALA A 7 2.27 21.40 -21.40
CA ALA A 7 1.23 20.97 -20.49
C ALA A 7 1.25 19.44 -20.44
N ILE A 8 1.54 18.89 -19.27
CA ILE A 8 1.43 17.45 -19.02
C ILE A 8 -0.05 17.09 -19.25
N PRO A 9 -0.37 16.18 -20.18
CA PRO A 9 -1.75 15.78 -20.44
C PRO A 9 -2.45 15.38 -19.14
N ALA A 10 -3.73 15.71 -18.96
CA ALA A 10 -4.48 15.35 -17.74
C ALA A 10 -4.44 13.84 -17.45
N VAL A 11 -4.38 13.01 -18.49
CA VAL A 11 -4.19 11.56 -18.40
C VAL A 11 -2.84 11.21 -17.78
N ASP A 12 -1.76 11.93 -18.08
CA ASP A 12 -0.43 11.73 -17.49
C ASP A 12 -0.35 12.21 -16.03
N MET A 13 -1.10 13.25 -15.64
CA MET A 13 -1.26 13.65 -14.24
C MET A 13 -2.06 12.63 -13.43
N ILE A 14 -3.15 12.09 -13.98
CA ILE A 14 -3.92 10.98 -13.39
C ILE A 14 -3.09 9.68 -13.37
N ASN A 15 -2.14 9.51 -14.30
CA ASN A 15 -1.19 8.39 -14.25
C ASN A 15 -0.11 8.59 -13.19
N ALA A 16 0.26 9.83 -12.85
CA ALA A 16 1.23 10.14 -11.79
C ALA A 16 0.61 9.99 -10.39
N THR A 17 -0.63 10.46 -10.22
CA THR A 17 -1.43 10.39 -8.98
C THR A 17 -2.33 9.16 -9.02
N SER A 18 -2.10 8.15 -8.18
CA SER A 18 -2.92 6.92 -8.24
C SER A 18 -4.42 7.23 -8.12
N ARG A 19 -5.27 6.50 -8.86
CA ARG A 19 -6.74 6.55 -8.72
C ARG A 19 -7.21 6.53 -7.26
N LEU A 20 -6.56 5.71 -6.42
CA LEU A 20 -6.83 5.63 -4.99
C LEU A 20 -6.70 6.99 -4.29
N GLN A 21 -5.67 7.78 -4.62
CA GLN A 21 -5.45 9.10 -4.02
C GLN A 21 -6.51 10.11 -4.44
N ILE A 22 -6.99 10.03 -5.69
CA ILE A 22 -8.07 10.87 -6.20
C ILE A 22 -9.36 10.56 -5.46
N GLU A 23 -9.78 9.30 -5.44
CA GLU A 23 -10.99 8.88 -4.70
C GLU A 23 -10.86 9.17 -3.19
N ALA A 24 -9.67 9.01 -2.61
CA ALA A 24 -9.45 9.32 -1.19
C ALA A 24 -9.65 10.81 -0.91
N ALA A 25 -9.31 11.71 -1.85
CA ALA A 25 -9.56 13.14 -1.69
C ALA A 25 -11.06 13.47 -1.67
N GLU A 26 -11.85 12.79 -2.50
CA GLU A 26 -13.31 12.92 -2.50
C GLU A 26 -13.92 12.35 -1.22
N VAL A 27 -13.44 11.20 -0.77
CA VAL A 27 -13.90 10.55 0.46
C VAL A 27 -13.62 11.43 1.69
N ARG A 28 -12.46 12.11 1.76
CA ARG A 28 -12.16 13.06 2.86
C ARG A 28 -13.20 14.17 3.00
N ALA A 29 -13.78 14.63 1.89
CA ALA A 29 -14.81 15.67 1.90
C ALA A 29 -16.17 15.16 2.41
N SER A 30 -16.40 13.84 2.42
CA SER A 30 -17.67 13.20 2.78
C SER A 30 -17.63 12.64 4.21
N LYS A 31 -17.52 13.53 5.20
CA LYS A 31 -17.44 13.15 6.62
C LYS A 31 -18.75 12.50 7.12
N PRO A 32 -18.70 11.30 7.73
CA PRO A 32 -19.86 10.68 8.35
C PRO A 32 -20.39 11.49 9.55
N ASN A 33 -21.72 11.48 9.73
CA ASN A 33 -22.34 12.04 10.93
C ASN A 33 -22.28 11.02 12.08
N TRP A 34 -21.13 10.94 12.76
CA TRP A 34 -20.90 10.03 13.88
C TRP A 34 -21.94 10.16 15.01
N GLY A 35 -22.47 11.37 15.24
CA GLY A 35 -23.49 11.59 16.26
C GLY A 35 -24.80 10.86 15.97
N SER A 36 -25.15 10.65 14.70
CA SER A 36 -26.30 9.84 14.32
C SER A 36 -26.08 8.36 14.61
N TYR A 37 -24.88 7.84 14.33
CA TYR A 37 -24.52 6.45 14.63
C TYR A 37 -24.46 6.17 16.14
N LEU A 38 -24.02 7.14 16.94
CA LEU A 38 -24.06 7.05 18.40
C LEU A 38 -25.51 6.98 18.90
N ARG A 39 -26.38 7.89 18.45
CA ARG A 39 -27.80 7.91 18.86
C ARG A 39 -28.55 6.64 18.46
N SER A 40 -28.20 6.05 17.33
CA SER A 40 -28.76 4.77 16.89
C SER A 40 -28.06 3.55 17.50
N GLN A 41 -27.17 3.73 18.48
CA GLN A 41 -26.42 2.68 19.16
C GLN A 41 -25.58 1.78 18.23
N MET A 42 -25.21 2.27 17.04
CA MET A 42 -24.37 1.55 16.08
C MET A 42 -22.89 1.64 16.43
N ILE A 43 -22.50 2.67 17.20
CA ILE A 43 -21.15 2.84 17.73
C ILE A 43 -21.21 3.12 19.24
N PRO A 44 -20.28 2.58 20.05
CA PRO A 44 -20.16 2.92 21.46
C PRO A 44 -19.80 4.40 21.70
N GLN A 45 -20.08 4.89 22.91
CA GLN A 45 -19.71 6.25 23.33
C GLN A 45 -18.19 6.47 23.29
N GLU A 46 -17.40 5.46 23.68
CA GLU A 46 -15.93 5.53 23.67
C GLU A 46 -15.38 5.76 22.25
N ASP A 47 -15.93 5.03 21.27
CA ASP A 47 -15.56 5.13 19.86
C ASP A 47 -15.95 6.49 19.29
N TYR A 48 -17.16 6.98 19.62
CA TYR A 48 -17.59 8.32 19.24
C TYR A 48 -16.69 9.41 19.82
N ASN A 49 -16.30 9.29 21.08
CA ASN A 49 -15.44 10.26 21.75
C ASN A 49 -14.07 10.33 21.08
N PHE A 50 -13.46 9.17 20.80
CA PHE A 50 -12.17 9.11 20.12
C PHE A 50 -12.24 9.69 18.70
N ILE A 51 -13.17 9.21 17.86
CA ILE A 51 -13.22 9.63 16.45
C ILE A 51 -13.49 11.14 16.34
N SER A 52 -14.39 11.67 17.19
CA SER A 52 -14.69 13.10 17.22
C SER A 52 -13.50 13.93 17.68
N ALA A 53 -12.78 13.48 18.72
CA ALA A 53 -11.58 14.17 19.21
C ALA A 53 -10.46 14.18 18.15
N TYR A 54 -10.21 13.04 17.51
CA TYR A 54 -9.17 12.91 16.50
C TYR A 54 -9.46 13.75 15.24
N GLU A 55 -10.71 13.78 14.78
CA GLU A 55 -11.10 14.59 13.61
C GLU A 55 -11.13 16.09 13.90
N ASN A 56 -11.38 16.49 15.14
CA ASN A 56 -11.38 17.90 15.55
C ASN A 56 -9.96 18.46 15.77
N ALA A 57 -8.95 17.59 15.89
CA ALA A 57 -7.56 17.97 16.01
C ALA A 57 -7.04 18.60 14.70
N LYS A 58 -6.52 19.82 14.80
CA LYS A 58 -6.20 20.68 13.64
C LYS A 58 -4.79 20.48 13.09
N ASN A 59 -3.87 20.04 13.93
CA ASN A 59 -2.46 19.88 13.61
C ASN A 59 -1.95 18.53 14.13
N LYS A 60 -0.71 18.19 13.76
CA LYS A 60 -0.07 16.92 14.13
C LYS A 60 0.02 16.79 15.64
N GLU A 61 0.38 17.86 16.34
CA GLU A 61 0.61 17.88 17.79
C GLU A 61 -0.67 17.56 18.58
N GLU A 62 -1.81 18.13 18.18
CA GLU A 62 -3.11 17.81 18.76
C GLU A 62 -3.52 16.35 18.50
N ARG A 63 -3.26 15.84 17.29
CA ARG A 63 -3.53 14.43 16.94
C ARG A 63 -2.66 13.48 17.75
N ASP A 64 -1.38 13.80 17.92
CA ASP A 64 -0.46 13.03 18.76
C ASP A 64 -0.93 13.03 20.21
N GLY A 65 -1.41 14.17 20.72
CA GLY A 65 -2.02 14.26 22.05
C GLY A 65 -3.25 13.35 22.21
N VAL A 66 -4.16 13.35 21.24
CA VAL A 66 -5.34 12.46 21.24
C VAL A 66 -4.93 10.99 21.18
N LEU A 67 -3.97 10.64 20.33
CA LEU A 67 -3.48 9.26 20.21
C LEU A 67 -2.78 8.80 21.50
N ALA A 68 -1.88 9.62 22.06
CA ALA A 68 -1.16 9.31 23.30
C ALA A 68 -2.12 9.10 24.48
N ALA A 69 -3.15 9.93 24.60
CA ALA A 69 -4.18 9.78 25.64
C ALA A 69 -5.00 8.48 25.52
N ASN A 70 -5.01 7.84 24.34
CA ASN A 70 -5.80 6.66 24.02
C ASN A 70 -4.96 5.42 23.63
N ASP A 71 -3.63 5.47 23.81
CA ASP A 71 -2.73 4.36 23.46
C ASP A 71 -2.67 3.30 24.58
N ALA A 72 -2.62 3.75 25.84
CA ALA A 72 -2.52 2.85 26.99
C ALA A 72 -3.69 1.85 27.09
N ASN A 73 -4.91 2.31 26.81
CA ASN A 73 -6.12 1.49 26.76
C ASN A 73 -6.36 0.84 25.38
N GLY A 74 -5.55 1.15 24.36
CA GLY A 74 -5.71 0.66 22.99
C GLY A 74 -6.98 1.17 22.31
N GLN A 75 -7.59 2.25 22.81
CA GLN A 75 -8.89 2.74 22.35
C GLN A 75 -8.81 3.25 20.91
N ALA A 76 -7.70 3.86 20.51
CA ALA A 76 -7.50 4.33 19.14
C ALA A 76 -7.61 3.17 18.13
N ALA A 77 -6.82 2.12 18.32
CA ALA A 77 -6.84 0.94 17.45
C ALA A 77 -8.20 0.23 17.49
N ARG A 78 -8.78 0.05 18.69
CA ARG A 78 -10.10 -0.59 18.85
C ARG A 78 -11.20 0.16 18.10
N THR A 79 -11.24 1.49 18.23
CA THR A 79 -12.23 2.33 17.55
C THR A 79 -12.11 2.16 16.05
N ILE A 80 -10.91 2.30 15.50
CA ILE A 80 -10.68 2.19 14.06
C ILE A 80 -11.05 0.80 13.54
N VAL A 81 -10.64 -0.26 14.23
CA VAL A 81 -11.01 -1.65 13.86
C VAL A 81 -12.53 -1.82 13.91
N ASN A 82 -13.20 -1.39 14.98
CA ASN A 82 -14.65 -1.50 15.11
C ASN A 82 -15.40 -0.75 14.01
N LEU A 83 -14.97 0.48 13.69
CA LEU A 83 -15.56 1.29 12.64
C LEU A 83 -15.36 0.68 11.23
N ILE A 84 -14.28 -0.07 11.01
CA ILE A 84 -14.03 -0.74 9.73
C ILE A 84 -14.78 -2.08 9.63
N THR A 85 -14.83 -2.86 10.70
CA THR A 85 -15.38 -4.22 10.66
C THR A 85 -16.88 -4.26 10.89
N ASN A 86 -17.42 -3.40 11.77
CA ASN A 86 -18.77 -3.53 12.30
C ASN A 86 -19.74 -2.44 11.83
N VAL A 87 -19.26 -1.36 11.20
CA VAL A 87 -20.14 -0.34 10.62
C VAL A 87 -20.50 -0.74 9.19
N ALA A 88 -21.80 -0.95 8.95
CA ALA A 88 -22.29 -1.63 7.75
C ALA A 88 -22.23 -0.86 6.42
N LYS A 89 -22.03 0.47 6.43
CA LYS A 89 -22.03 1.26 5.19
C LYS A 89 -20.63 1.38 4.61
N ASP A 90 -20.45 0.93 3.38
CA ASP A 90 -19.18 1.02 2.65
C ASP A 90 -18.62 2.44 2.64
N GLN A 91 -19.46 3.47 2.50
CA GLN A 91 -19.01 4.86 2.55
C GLN A 91 -18.33 5.24 3.88
N ASN A 92 -18.81 4.72 5.02
CA ASN A 92 -18.16 4.97 6.31
C ASN A 92 -16.82 4.22 6.38
N VAL A 93 -16.78 2.98 5.88
CA VAL A 93 -15.55 2.17 5.85
C VAL A 93 -14.51 2.84 4.96
N ARG A 94 -14.88 3.34 3.77
CA ARG A 94 -14.03 4.16 2.89
C ARG A 94 -13.44 5.35 3.64
N TYR A 95 -14.27 6.08 4.38
CA TYR A 95 -13.83 7.24 5.16
C TYR A 95 -12.84 6.86 6.27
N VAL A 96 -13.16 5.85 7.07
CA VAL A 96 -12.32 5.43 8.19
C VAL A 96 -11.00 4.84 7.69
N LEU A 97 -11.00 4.11 6.58
CA LEU A 97 -9.77 3.64 5.93
C LEU A 97 -8.93 4.82 5.43
N THR A 98 -9.54 5.85 4.86
CA THR A 98 -8.81 7.06 4.45
C THR A 98 -8.20 7.77 5.66
N LEU A 99 -8.95 7.90 6.75
CA LEU A 99 -8.48 8.49 8.01
C LEU A 99 -7.31 7.70 8.61
N LEU A 100 -7.41 6.36 8.63
CA LEU A 100 -6.34 5.49 9.08
C LEU A 100 -5.10 5.63 8.20
N ASP A 101 -5.29 5.67 6.89
CA ASP A 101 -4.17 5.82 5.96
C ASP A 101 -3.44 7.15 6.15
N ASP A 102 -4.17 8.25 6.34
CA ASP A 102 -3.62 9.57 6.64
C ASP A 102 -2.90 9.59 7.99
N MET A 103 -3.48 8.96 9.02
CA MET A 103 -2.87 8.79 10.34
C MET A 103 -1.48 8.14 10.24
N LEU A 104 -1.36 7.06 9.47
CA LEU A 104 -0.11 6.31 9.29
C LEU A 104 0.89 7.00 8.34
N GLN A 105 0.41 7.84 7.42
CA GLN A 105 1.28 8.64 6.55
C GLN A 105 1.90 9.82 7.28
N GLU A 106 1.13 10.49 8.14
CA GLU A 106 1.60 11.64 8.91
C GLU A 106 2.71 11.26 9.89
N ASP A 107 2.63 10.07 10.50
CA ASP A 107 3.70 9.53 11.34
C ASP A 107 3.76 8.01 11.25
N LYS A 108 4.87 7.50 10.70
CA LYS A 108 5.07 6.06 10.47
C LYS A 108 5.12 5.27 11.77
N SER A 109 5.53 5.88 12.88
CA SER A 109 5.61 5.19 14.18
C SER A 109 4.24 4.79 14.73
N ARG A 110 3.16 5.44 14.28
CA ARG A 110 1.78 5.18 14.73
C ARG A 110 1.27 3.78 14.37
N VAL A 111 1.95 3.05 13.47
CA VAL A 111 1.65 1.62 13.25
C VAL A 111 1.81 0.78 14.53
N GLU A 112 2.70 1.20 15.45
CA GLU A 112 2.94 0.50 16.71
C GLU A 112 1.73 0.54 17.64
N ILE A 113 0.86 1.55 17.53
CA ILE A 113 -0.41 1.63 18.27
C ILE A 113 -1.27 0.39 17.96
N PHE A 114 -1.35 0.01 16.68
CA PHE A 114 -2.14 -1.14 16.24
C PHE A 114 -1.48 -2.46 16.59
N HIS A 115 -0.17 -2.58 16.41
CA HIS A 115 0.60 -3.77 16.81
C HIS A 115 0.51 -4.04 18.31
N ASN A 116 0.69 -3.01 19.13
CA ASN A 116 0.62 -3.12 20.59
C ASN A 116 -0.80 -3.48 21.05
N ALA A 117 -1.83 -2.86 20.46
CA ALA A 117 -3.22 -3.20 20.77
C ALA A 117 -3.56 -4.65 20.40
N ALA A 118 -3.10 -5.15 19.24
CA ALA A 118 -3.31 -6.53 18.82
C ALA A 118 -2.62 -7.51 19.77
N ARG A 119 -1.37 -7.21 20.14
CA ARG A 119 -0.58 -8.00 21.08
C ARG A 119 -1.26 -8.14 22.44
N LYS A 120 -1.85 -7.06 22.97
CA LYS A 120 -2.64 -7.08 24.22
C LYS A 120 -3.83 -8.03 24.14
N GLN A 121 -4.41 -8.21 22.95
CA GLN A 121 -5.51 -9.16 22.69
C GLN A 121 -5.03 -10.57 22.31
N LYS A 122 -3.73 -10.85 22.38
CA LYS A 122 -3.11 -12.12 21.94
C LYS A 122 -3.42 -12.45 20.48
N ARG A 123 -3.44 -11.44 19.61
CA ARG A 123 -3.67 -11.55 18.16
C ARG A 123 -2.59 -10.80 17.38
N THR A 124 -2.53 -11.05 16.08
CA THR A 124 -1.76 -10.23 15.12
C THR A 124 -2.64 -9.09 14.60
N VAL A 125 -2.03 -7.97 14.19
CA VAL A 125 -2.76 -6.87 13.55
C VAL A 125 -3.40 -7.30 12.22
N TRP A 126 -2.79 -8.29 11.54
CA TRP A 126 -3.26 -8.81 10.25
C TRP A 126 -4.63 -9.50 10.38
N SER A 127 -4.86 -10.20 11.49
CA SER A 127 -6.12 -10.90 11.77
C SER A 127 -7.36 -9.97 11.74
N TRP A 128 -7.17 -8.67 11.98
CA TRP A 128 -8.25 -7.68 11.89
C TRP A 128 -8.55 -7.23 10.46
N PHE A 129 -7.54 -7.23 9.58
CA PHE A 129 -7.60 -6.51 8.32
C PHE A 129 -7.58 -7.39 7.07
N LEU A 130 -7.02 -8.59 7.11
CA LEU A 130 -6.91 -9.45 5.92
C LEU A 130 -8.26 -9.84 5.32
N GLY A 131 -9.30 -10.01 6.14
CA GLY A 131 -10.65 -10.31 5.67
C GLY A 131 -11.30 -9.18 4.85
N ILE A 132 -10.84 -7.93 5.01
CA ILE A 132 -11.37 -6.78 4.27
C ILE A 132 -10.97 -6.83 2.79
N LEU A 133 -9.88 -7.52 2.46
CA LEU A 133 -9.46 -7.73 1.07
C LEU A 133 -10.45 -8.57 0.25
N GLN A 134 -11.47 -9.16 0.89
CA GLN A 134 -12.54 -9.93 0.25
C GLN A 134 -13.82 -9.10 0.00
N ARG A 135 -13.83 -7.80 0.36
CA ARG A 135 -14.95 -6.90 0.08
C ARG A 135 -15.12 -6.68 -1.43
N GLN A 136 -16.34 -6.33 -1.85
CA GLN A 136 -16.63 -6.04 -3.26
C GLN A 136 -16.20 -4.63 -3.69
N ASP A 137 -16.16 -3.67 -2.77
CA ASP A 137 -15.76 -2.30 -3.08
C ASP A 137 -14.24 -2.23 -3.33
N ASN A 138 -13.86 -1.93 -4.58
CA ASN A 138 -12.47 -1.89 -4.99
C ASN A 138 -11.64 -0.82 -4.27
N PHE A 139 -12.23 0.31 -3.86
CA PHE A 139 -11.52 1.31 -3.08
C PHE A 139 -11.20 0.76 -1.69
N ILE A 140 -12.18 0.15 -1.01
CA ILE A 140 -11.98 -0.46 0.32
C ILE A 140 -10.84 -1.48 0.25
N VAL A 141 -10.88 -2.37 -0.74
CA VAL A 141 -9.87 -3.41 -0.94
C VAL A 141 -8.48 -2.80 -1.16
N ASN A 142 -8.34 -1.82 -2.07
CA ASN A 142 -7.04 -1.23 -2.39
C ASN A 142 -6.50 -0.29 -1.31
N GLN A 143 -7.38 0.48 -0.66
CA GLN A 143 -7.02 1.31 0.49
C GLN A 143 -6.53 0.43 1.64
N MET A 144 -7.23 -0.68 1.90
CA MET A 144 -6.82 -1.62 2.92
C MET A 144 -5.50 -2.31 2.58
N SER A 145 -5.29 -2.73 1.34
CA SER A 145 -4.00 -3.27 0.89
C SER A 145 -2.85 -2.29 1.15
N SER A 146 -3.03 -1.01 0.84
CA SER A 146 -2.05 0.04 1.15
C SER A 146 -1.73 0.12 2.64
N ILE A 147 -2.76 0.13 3.49
CA ILE A 147 -2.60 0.18 4.95
C ILE A 147 -1.89 -1.08 5.47
N ILE A 148 -2.24 -2.27 4.96
CA ILE A 148 -1.57 -3.53 5.33
C ILE A 148 -0.08 -3.46 5.01
N ALA A 149 0.31 -2.97 3.82
CA ALA A 149 1.71 -2.78 3.46
C ALA A 149 2.42 -1.83 4.43
N LYS A 150 1.79 -0.72 4.84
CA LYS A 150 2.34 0.23 5.81
C LYS A 150 2.52 -0.41 7.19
N LEU A 151 1.51 -1.12 7.68
CA LEU A 151 1.58 -1.85 8.95
C LEU A 151 2.72 -2.88 8.94
N ALA A 152 2.94 -3.57 7.81
CA ALA A 152 3.97 -4.57 7.63
C ALA A 152 5.38 -4.01 7.43
N CYS A 153 5.52 -2.75 7.00
CA CYS A 153 6.82 -2.17 6.61
C CYS A 153 7.30 -1.03 7.51
N PHE A 154 6.41 -0.33 8.21
CA PHE A 154 6.78 0.80 9.06
C PHE A 154 7.02 0.40 10.52
N GLY A 155 6.49 -0.75 10.93
CA GLY A 155 6.61 -1.27 12.29
C GLY A 155 7.79 -2.20 12.47
N SER A 156 8.02 -2.58 13.72
CA SER A 156 9.02 -3.56 14.14
C SER A 156 8.58 -5.02 13.93
N THR A 157 7.27 -5.27 13.94
CA THR A 157 6.70 -6.62 13.80
C THR A 157 6.47 -6.95 12.34
N LEU A 158 7.20 -7.94 11.82
CA LEU A 158 7.05 -8.41 10.45
C LEU A 158 5.82 -9.31 10.27
N MET A 159 5.26 -9.31 9.07
CA MET A 159 4.23 -10.26 8.65
C MET A 159 4.89 -11.56 8.17
N GLU A 160 4.43 -12.70 8.65
CA GLU A 160 5.10 -13.99 8.40
C GLU A 160 4.09 -15.10 8.07
N GLY A 161 4.60 -16.24 7.62
CA GLY A 161 3.81 -17.47 7.43
C GLY A 161 2.60 -17.31 6.50
N SER A 162 1.45 -17.85 6.92
CA SER A 162 0.23 -17.87 6.10
C SER A 162 -0.33 -16.49 5.79
N GLU A 163 -0.14 -15.52 6.68
CA GLU A 163 -0.64 -14.14 6.50
C GLU A 163 0.15 -13.43 5.39
N LEU A 164 1.47 -13.59 5.38
CA LEU A 164 2.33 -13.07 4.31
C LEU A 164 2.02 -13.73 2.96
N ASN A 165 1.91 -15.06 2.97
CA ASN A 165 1.59 -15.83 1.76
C ASN A 165 0.24 -15.42 1.16
N TYR A 166 -0.78 -15.21 2.01
CA TYR A 166 -2.08 -14.71 1.58
C TYR A 166 -1.96 -13.31 0.96
N TYR A 167 -1.26 -12.39 1.60
CA TYR A 167 -1.12 -11.03 1.08
C TYR A 167 -0.33 -10.96 -0.23
N PHE A 168 0.74 -11.75 -0.37
CA PHE A 168 1.45 -11.86 -1.65
C PHE A 168 0.62 -12.51 -2.74
N SER A 169 -0.19 -13.52 -2.42
CA SER A 169 -1.12 -14.13 -3.38
C SER A 169 -2.12 -13.09 -3.86
N PHE A 170 -2.69 -12.31 -2.94
CA PHE A 170 -3.57 -11.18 -3.28
C PHE A 170 -2.88 -10.17 -4.21
N LEU A 171 -1.68 -9.69 -3.87
CA LEU A 171 -0.95 -8.72 -4.72
C LEU A 171 -0.63 -9.30 -6.10
N LYS A 172 -0.23 -10.58 -6.18
CA LYS A 172 0.02 -11.27 -7.46
C LYS A 172 -1.24 -11.33 -8.32
N ASP A 173 -2.39 -11.66 -7.73
CA ASP A 173 -3.64 -11.75 -8.47
C ASP A 173 -4.10 -10.36 -8.96
N GLN A 174 -3.91 -9.32 -8.14
CA GLN A 174 -4.14 -7.93 -8.56
C GLN A 174 -3.22 -7.50 -9.72
N LEU A 175 -1.98 -8.00 -9.78
CA LEU A 175 -1.04 -7.76 -10.89
C LEU A 175 -1.45 -8.50 -12.18
N LYS A 176 -1.98 -9.72 -12.08
CA LYS A 176 -2.44 -10.50 -13.25
C LYS A 176 -3.62 -9.82 -13.96
N SER A 177 -4.49 -9.16 -13.22
CA SER A 177 -5.64 -8.42 -13.76
C SER A 177 -5.25 -7.04 -14.33
N SER A 178 -4.11 -6.93 -15.02
CA SER A 178 -3.52 -5.65 -15.42
C SER A 178 -4.31 -4.83 -16.42
N SER A 179 -5.17 -5.46 -17.19
CA SER A 179 -6.08 -4.80 -18.12
C SER A 179 -7.35 -4.25 -17.47
N THR A 180 -7.73 -4.75 -16.29
CA THR A 180 -9.02 -4.43 -15.64
C THR A 180 -8.85 -3.76 -14.27
N ASN A 181 -7.67 -3.86 -13.65
CA ASN A 181 -7.41 -3.30 -12.34
C ASN A 181 -7.04 -1.81 -12.43
N GLU A 182 -8.03 -0.96 -12.17
CA GLU A 182 -7.90 0.50 -12.18
C GLU A 182 -7.00 1.04 -11.04
N TYR A 183 -6.64 0.19 -10.06
CA TYR A 183 -5.77 0.49 -8.92
C TYR A 183 -4.39 -0.17 -9.03
N MET A 184 -3.98 -0.59 -10.23
CA MET A 184 -2.71 -1.26 -10.47
C MET A 184 -1.49 -0.51 -9.90
N ASN A 185 -1.49 0.82 -10.01
CA ASN A 185 -0.45 1.68 -9.43
C ASN A 185 -0.36 1.57 -7.90
N THR A 186 -1.46 1.30 -7.20
CA THR A 186 -1.48 1.05 -5.75
C THR A 186 -0.89 -0.33 -5.45
N THR A 187 -1.29 -1.35 -6.20
CA THR A 187 -0.77 -2.72 -6.05
C THR A 187 0.75 -2.75 -6.23
N ALA A 188 1.26 -2.11 -7.28
CA ALA A 188 2.69 -2.01 -7.54
C ALA A 188 3.45 -1.26 -6.42
N ARG A 189 2.87 -0.17 -5.88
CA ARG A 189 3.44 0.57 -4.74
C ARG A 189 3.49 -0.27 -3.47
N CYS A 190 2.44 -1.04 -3.18
CA CYS A 190 2.40 -1.96 -2.05
C CYS A 190 3.52 -2.99 -2.16
N LEU A 191 3.65 -3.61 -3.33
CA LEU A 191 4.70 -4.57 -3.60
C LEU A 191 6.10 -3.95 -3.50
N GLN A 192 6.32 -2.76 -4.09
CA GLN A 192 7.58 -2.03 -3.98
C GLN A 192 7.94 -1.78 -2.51
N MET A 193 6.97 -1.44 -1.65
CA MET A 193 7.21 -1.19 -0.23
C MET A 193 7.66 -2.47 0.48
N MET A 194 6.94 -3.58 0.27
CA MET A 194 7.26 -4.87 0.86
C MET A 194 8.66 -5.35 0.46
N LEU A 195 9.01 -5.27 -0.82
CA LEU A 195 10.29 -5.80 -1.33
C LEU A 195 11.53 -5.01 -0.89
N ARG A 196 11.36 -3.89 -0.16
CA ARG A 196 12.48 -3.21 0.51
C ARG A 196 13.02 -4.00 1.70
N ILE A 197 12.24 -4.93 2.25
CA ILE A 197 12.59 -5.74 3.42
C ILE A 197 13.05 -7.12 2.95
N ASP A 198 14.21 -7.57 3.41
CA ASP A 198 14.88 -8.77 2.88
C ASP A 198 14.09 -10.09 3.12
N PRO A 199 13.54 -10.37 4.32
CA PRO A 199 12.64 -11.52 4.51
C PRO A 199 11.47 -11.59 3.53
N TYR A 200 10.91 -10.43 3.17
CA TYR A 200 9.81 -10.34 2.21
C TYR A 200 10.28 -10.64 0.78
N ARG A 201 11.53 -10.35 0.42
CA ARG A 201 12.11 -10.73 -0.89
C ARG A 201 12.21 -12.24 -1.04
N HIS A 202 12.68 -12.93 0.00
CA HIS A 202 12.79 -14.38 0.01
C HIS A 202 11.42 -15.04 -0.14
N ALA A 203 10.45 -14.65 0.70
CA ALA A 203 9.08 -15.17 0.61
C ALA A 203 8.43 -14.88 -0.76
N PHE A 204 8.67 -13.71 -1.35
CA PHE A 204 8.14 -13.39 -2.67
C PHE A 204 8.80 -14.21 -3.80
N MET A 205 10.10 -14.50 -3.69
CA MET A 205 10.81 -15.40 -4.62
C MET A 205 10.29 -16.83 -4.51
N GLU A 206 10.13 -17.36 -3.30
CA GLU A 206 9.58 -18.70 -3.05
C GLU A 206 8.15 -18.85 -3.58
N ALA A 207 7.37 -17.77 -3.53
CA ALA A 207 6.02 -17.72 -4.08
C ALA A 207 5.97 -17.48 -5.60
N GLU A 208 7.08 -17.60 -6.35
CA GLU A 208 7.14 -17.32 -7.80
C GLU A 208 6.59 -15.93 -8.18
N GLY A 209 6.87 -14.94 -7.32
CA GLY A 209 6.33 -13.59 -7.46
C GLY A 209 6.94 -12.80 -8.61
N ILE A 210 8.21 -13.07 -8.96
CA ILE A 210 8.95 -12.33 -10.01
C ILE A 210 8.26 -12.47 -11.37
N GLN A 211 7.80 -13.67 -11.70
CA GLN A 211 7.07 -13.95 -12.95
C GLN A 211 5.79 -13.12 -13.05
N SER A 212 5.13 -12.83 -11.92
CA SER A 212 3.93 -11.98 -11.89
C SER A 212 4.27 -10.52 -12.21
N ILE A 213 5.43 -10.02 -11.77
CA ILE A 213 5.92 -8.68 -12.14
C ILE A 213 6.26 -8.62 -13.62
N VAL A 214 6.99 -9.61 -14.13
CA VAL A 214 7.39 -9.68 -15.55
C VAL A 214 6.15 -9.73 -16.46
N ALA A 215 5.15 -10.55 -16.12
CA ALA A 215 3.89 -10.59 -16.85
C ALA A 215 3.16 -9.24 -16.85
N ALA A 216 3.15 -8.52 -15.72
CA ALA A 216 2.53 -7.21 -15.63
C ALA A 216 3.30 -6.13 -16.43
N LEU A 217 4.63 -6.22 -16.49
CA LEU A 217 5.48 -5.33 -17.29
C LEU A 217 5.26 -5.51 -18.81
N ASN A 218 5.07 -6.75 -19.25
CA ASN A 218 4.79 -7.07 -20.66
C ASN A 218 3.38 -6.65 -21.10
N GLY A 219 2.51 -6.26 -20.16
CA GLY A 219 1.20 -5.66 -20.48
C GLY A 219 1.31 -4.21 -20.97
N LYS A 220 0.18 -3.58 -21.27
CA LYS A 220 0.10 -2.14 -21.63
C LYS A 220 0.30 -1.25 -20.39
N ALA A 221 1.46 -1.34 -19.76
CA ALA A 221 1.81 -0.57 -18.57
C ALA A 221 2.16 0.88 -18.93
N ASN A 222 1.56 1.86 -18.25
CA ASN A 222 1.99 3.25 -18.36
C ASN A 222 3.38 3.45 -17.70
N PHE A 223 4.06 4.54 -18.03
CA PHE A 223 5.43 4.79 -17.53
C PHE A 223 5.54 4.83 -16.00
N GLN A 224 4.46 5.20 -15.29
CA GLN A 224 4.45 5.20 -13.84
C GLN A 224 4.46 3.77 -13.30
N LEU A 225 3.61 2.89 -13.86
CA LEU A 225 3.57 1.49 -13.51
C LEU A 225 4.87 0.76 -13.87
N GLN A 226 5.41 1.02 -15.07
CA GLN A 226 6.72 0.51 -15.49
C GLN A 226 7.82 0.87 -14.49
N TYR A 227 7.88 2.14 -14.07
CA TYR A 227 8.83 2.60 -13.04
C TYR A 227 8.64 1.84 -11.72
N GLN A 228 7.41 1.70 -11.23
CA GLN A 228 7.12 1.06 -9.95
C GLN A 228 7.49 -0.43 -9.94
N LEU A 229 7.14 -1.15 -11.00
CA LEU A 229 7.46 -2.57 -11.17
C LEU A 229 8.97 -2.79 -11.41
N ALA A 230 9.63 -1.93 -12.20
CA ALA A 230 11.08 -1.97 -12.35
C ALA A 230 11.79 -1.67 -11.01
N PHE A 231 11.25 -0.78 -10.18
CA PHE A 231 11.77 -0.55 -8.83
C PHE A 231 11.59 -1.79 -7.94
N ALA A 232 10.42 -2.44 -7.98
CA ALA A 232 10.20 -3.68 -7.26
C ALA A 232 11.23 -4.75 -7.64
N LEU A 233 11.54 -4.89 -8.94
CA LEU A 233 12.62 -5.75 -9.42
C LEU A 233 13.99 -5.29 -8.93
N TRP A 234 14.30 -4.00 -8.98
CA TRP A 234 15.55 -3.47 -8.44
C TRP A 234 15.75 -3.84 -6.96
N CYS A 235 14.71 -3.71 -6.13
CA CYS A 235 14.76 -4.09 -4.72
C CYS A 235 15.10 -5.58 -4.51
N LEU A 236 14.58 -6.47 -5.36
CA LEU A 236 14.89 -7.90 -5.31
C LEU A 236 16.37 -8.18 -5.57
N THR A 237 17.01 -7.41 -6.45
CA THR A 237 18.43 -7.58 -6.79
C THR A 237 19.40 -7.19 -5.67
N PHE A 238 18.90 -6.64 -4.55
CA PHE A 238 19.75 -6.36 -3.39
C PHE A 238 20.16 -7.64 -2.65
N ASN A 239 19.39 -8.71 -2.79
CA ASN A 239 19.75 -10.02 -2.31
C ASN A 239 20.57 -10.77 -3.38
N PRO A 240 21.82 -11.20 -3.10
CA PRO A 240 22.68 -11.84 -4.10
C PRO A 240 22.10 -13.12 -4.70
N ASP A 241 21.45 -13.96 -3.90
CA ASP A 241 20.88 -15.22 -4.37
C ASP A 241 19.72 -14.99 -5.34
N ILE A 242 18.88 -14.00 -5.03
CA ILE A 242 17.78 -13.61 -5.91
C ILE A 242 18.33 -12.93 -7.18
N ALA A 243 19.34 -12.07 -7.05
CA ALA A 243 19.98 -11.39 -8.18
C ALA A 243 20.55 -12.39 -9.20
N ARG A 244 21.22 -13.45 -8.74
CA ARG A 244 21.75 -14.51 -9.62
C ARG A 244 20.67 -15.28 -10.38
N ARG A 245 19.50 -15.48 -9.78
CA ARG A 245 18.36 -16.16 -10.43
C ARG A 245 17.56 -15.25 -11.36
N THR A 246 17.58 -13.94 -11.11
CA THR A 246 16.77 -12.92 -11.81
C THR A 246 16.89 -12.98 -13.35
N PRO A 247 18.08 -13.15 -13.97
CA PRO A 247 18.21 -13.27 -15.42
C PRO A 247 17.41 -14.43 -16.03
N SER A 248 17.39 -15.59 -15.36
CA SER A 248 16.68 -16.79 -15.83
C SER A 248 15.15 -16.64 -15.84
N LEU A 249 14.63 -15.61 -15.15
CA LEU A 249 13.20 -15.35 -15.00
C LEU A 249 12.65 -14.35 -16.02
N GLY A 250 13.42 -14.02 -17.07
CA GLY A 250 12.99 -13.13 -18.15
C GLY A 250 13.01 -11.64 -17.81
N VAL A 251 13.58 -11.26 -16.66
CA VAL A 251 13.64 -9.86 -16.21
C VAL A 251 14.49 -8.99 -17.13
N ILE A 252 15.60 -9.51 -17.65
CA ILE A 252 16.49 -8.75 -18.55
C ILE A 252 15.77 -8.40 -19.85
N GLN A 253 15.07 -9.36 -20.45
CA GLN A 253 14.30 -9.14 -21.67
C GLN A 253 13.20 -8.09 -21.45
N ALA A 254 12.35 -8.30 -20.44
CA ALA A 254 11.23 -7.41 -20.16
C ALA A 254 11.65 -5.96 -19.89
N LEU A 255 12.74 -5.76 -19.13
CA LEU A 255 13.26 -4.42 -18.88
C LEU A 255 14.02 -3.85 -20.11
N GLY A 256 14.65 -4.69 -20.92
CA GLY A 256 15.34 -4.27 -22.15
C GLY A 256 14.36 -3.72 -23.19
N ASP A 257 13.22 -4.37 -23.34
CA ASP A 257 12.14 -3.93 -24.24
C ASP A 257 11.58 -2.57 -23.79
N ILE A 258 11.36 -2.38 -22.48
CA ILE A 258 10.91 -1.08 -21.96
C ILE A 258 12.00 0.00 -22.12
N LEU A 259 13.27 -0.36 -21.93
CA LEU A 259 14.40 0.58 -22.04
C LEU A 259 14.55 1.13 -23.46
N SER A 260 14.32 0.31 -24.49
CA SER A 260 14.46 0.72 -25.89
C SER A 260 13.35 1.67 -26.34
N GLU A 261 12.16 1.57 -25.75
CA GLU A 261 10.98 2.38 -26.12
C GLU A 261 10.75 3.59 -25.21
N SER A 262 11.22 3.55 -23.96
CA SER A 262 10.92 4.58 -22.96
C SER A 262 11.75 5.86 -23.16
N SER A 263 11.06 6.99 -23.27
CA SER A 263 11.67 8.34 -23.23
C SER A 263 11.73 8.94 -21.82
N LYS A 264 11.20 8.26 -20.78
CA LYS A 264 11.13 8.80 -19.42
C LYS A 264 12.40 8.48 -18.65
N GLU A 265 13.20 9.50 -18.34
CA GLU A 265 14.48 9.34 -17.65
C GLU A 265 14.40 8.53 -16.34
N LYS A 266 13.34 8.72 -15.55
CA LYS A 266 13.17 7.99 -14.29
C LYS A 266 13.04 6.48 -14.51
N VAL A 267 12.41 6.05 -15.61
CA VAL A 267 12.25 4.63 -15.98
C VAL A 267 13.60 4.09 -16.46
N ILE A 268 14.28 4.84 -17.34
CA ILE A 268 15.62 4.50 -17.83
C ILE A 268 16.59 4.30 -16.66
N ARG A 269 16.65 5.27 -15.72
CA ARG A 269 17.55 5.22 -14.56
C ARG A 269 17.31 3.99 -13.69
N ILE A 270 16.06 3.64 -13.39
CA ILE A 270 15.78 2.48 -12.54
C ILE A 270 16.12 1.17 -13.24
N ILE A 271 15.89 1.07 -14.56
CA ILE A 271 16.26 -0.12 -15.34
C ILE A 271 17.77 -0.32 -15.36
N ILE A 272 18.54 0.74 -15.65
CA ILE A 272 20.00 0.69 -15.65
C ILE A 272 20.53 0.32 -14.25
N ALA A 273 19.93 0.87 -13.19
CA ALA A 273 20.28 0.50 -11.82
C ALA A 273 20.02 -0.98 -11.52
N THR A 274 18.91 -1.54 -12.02
CA THR A 274 18.61 -2.98 -11.94
C THR A 274 19.65 -3.81 -12.68
N PHE A 275 19.98 -3.48 -13.93
CA PHE A 275 20.99 -4.21 -14.69
C PHE A 275 22.37 -4.14 -14.04
N SER A 276 22.80 -2.96 -13.59
CA SER A 276 24.07 -2.81 -12.89
C SER A 276 24.12 -3.61 -11.59
N SER A 277 23.02 -3.63 -10.84
CA SER A 277 22.90 -4.39 -9.59
C SER A 277 22.97 -5.90 -9.80
N ILE A 278 22.39 -6.40 -10.90
CA ILE A 278 22.46 -7.81 -11.31
C ILE A 278 23.88 -8.15 -11.74
N LEU A 279 24.46 -7.41 -12.70
CA LEU A 279 25.80 -7.69 -13.24
C LEU A 279 26.85 -7.81 -12.14
N LYS A 280 26.85 -6.88 -11.18
CA LYS A 280 27.79 -6.89 -10.04
C LYS A 280 27.71 -8.14 -9.15
N LYS A 281 26.58 -8.87 -9.15
CA LYS A 281 26.34 -10.03 -8.27
C LYS A 281 26.24 -11.36 -9.01
N VAL A 282 26.15 -11.33 -10.34
CA VAL A 282 26.15 -12.55 -11.16
C VAL A 282 27.56 -13.11 -11.29
N ASP A 283 28.57 -12.24 -11.24
CA ASP A 283 29.99 -12.61 -11.33
C ASP A 283 30.62 -12.97 -9.97
N GLU A 284 29.87 -12.83 -8.86
CA GLU A 284 30.24 -13.22 -7.49
C GLU A 284 29.63 -14.57 -7.07
#